data_AF-A0AA89C717-F1
#
_entry.id   AF-A0AA89C717-F1
#
_cell.length_a   1.000
_cell.length_b   1.000
_cell.length_c   1.000
_cell.angle_alpha   90.00
_cell.angle_beta   90.00
_cell.angle_gamma   90.00
#
_symmetry.space_group_name_H-M   'P 1'
#
loop_
_entity.id
_entity.type
_entity.pdbx_description
1 polymer ?
#
loop_
_entity_poly.entity_id
_entity_poly.type
_entity_poly.pdbx_seq_one_letter_code
_entity_poly.pdbx_strand_id
1 'polypeptide(L)'
;MMAGGGDHNRSLKEALIESLNSILSPLKDVRSSGEEQIKALEVTEEFGVHLAELTLDTQGPLAVRQLASVLLRQYVEAHWSSLSEKVRPPVASESAKAKIRSMLPVGLKETLSKVRSSVAYTIASIAHWDWPETWPELFPILMEALTSGEPNAVHGAMRVLTEFTQDVTDTQMGHVAPLILPEMYKIFTAGQVFEHEPEPSTYLMYAQE
;
A
#
# COMPACT_ATOMS: atom_id res chain seq x y z
N MET A 1 0.16 34.49 2.29
CA MET A 1 1.49 33.95 1.90
C MET A 1 1.40 32.46 1.50
N MET A 2 0.41 32.04 0.69
CA MET A 2 0.17 30.61 0.37
C MET A 2 0.72 30.15 -1.00
N ALA A 3 1.36 31.04 -1.77
CA ALA A 3 1.81 30.72 -3.13
C ALA A 3 3.11 29.88 -3.16
N GLY A 4 4.02 30.05 -2.19
CA GLY A 4 5.34 29.40 -2.23
C GLY A 4 5.34 27.90 -1.86
N GLY A 5 4.37 27.43 -1.07
CA GLY A 5 4.30 26.02 -0.65
C GLY A 5 3.85 25.08 -1.77
N GLY A 6 2.96 25.55 -2.66
CA GLY A 6 2.47 24.76 -3.79
C GLY A 6 3.54 24.51 -4.86
N ASP A 7 4.34 25.54 -5.17
CA ASP A 7 5.43 25.42 -6.15
C ASP A 7 6.56 24.54 -5.65
N HIS A 8 6.89 24.61 -4.35
CA HIS A 8 7.90 23.74 -3.76
C HIS A 8 7.49 22.26 -3.79
N ASN A 9 6.25 21.94 -3.39
CA ASN A 9 5.75 20.56 -3.47
C ASN A 9 5.71 20.04 -4.91
N ARG A 10 5.33 20.87 -5.88
CA ARG A 10 5.39 20.49 -7.30
C ARG A 10 6.83 20.15 -7.72
N SER A 11 7.80 20.99 -7.32
CA SER A 11 9.21 20.74 -7.63
C SER A 11 9.76 19.46 -7.00
N LEU A 12 9.37 19.13 -5.75
CA LEU A 12 9.78 17.89 -5.09
C LEU A 12 9.18 16.65 -5.75
N LYS A 13 7.91 16.72 -6.18
CA LYS A 13 7.26 15.64 -6.93
C LYS A 13 7.92 15.42 -8.29
N GLU A 14 8.28 16.48 -9.00
CA GLU A 14 9.01 16.40 -10.27
C GLU A 14 10.39 15.76 -10.09
N ALA A 15 11.15 16.18 -9.07
CA ALA A 15 12.44 15.59 -8.72
C ALA A 15 12.33 14.11 -8.35
N LEU A 16 11.27 13.72 -7.64
CA LEU A 16 10.96 12.33 -7.34
C LEU A 16 10.73 11.53 -8.63
N ILE A 17 9.92 12.02 -9.56
CA ILE A 17 9.67 11.37 -10.84
C ILE A 17 10.97 11.19 -11.63
N GLU A 18 11.82 12.21 -11.68
CA GLU A 18 13.13 12.15 -12.35
C GLU A 18 14.04 11.09 -11.72
N SER A 19 14.07 11.04 -10.38
CA SER A 19 14.86 10.05 -9.62
C SER A 19 14.40 8.62 -9.91
N LEU A 20 13.08 8.39 -9.92
CA LEU A 20 12.51 7.06 -10.24
C LEU A 20 12.84 6.63 -11.67
N ASN A 21 12.75 7.54 -12.65
CA ASN A 21 13.14 7.24 -14.02
C ASN A 21 14.65 6.94 -14.13
N SER A 22 15.48 7.63 -13.36
CA SER A 22 16.92 7.38 -13.31
C SER A 22 17.24 5.99 -12.76
N ILE A 23 16.54 5.55 -11.70
CA ILE A 23 16.67 4.19 -11.13
C ILE A 23 16.28 3.10 -12.14
N LEU A 24 15.33 3.38 -13.03
CA LEU A 24 14.89 2.46 -14.07
C LEU A 24 15.81 2.43 -15.31
N SER A 25 16.87 3.24 -15.34
CA SER A 25 17.81 3.32 -16.45
C SER A 25 18.67 2.05 -16.62
N PRO A 26 19.02 1.64 -17.85
CA PRO A 26 19.99 0.57 -18.06
C PRO A 26 21.43 0.97 -17.68
N LEU A 27 21.73 2.27 -17.61
CA LEU A 27 23.07 2.79 -17.30
C LEU A 27 23.32 2.79 -15.79
N LYS A 28 24.39 2.13 -15.34
CA LYS A 28 24.73 1.99 -13.91
C LYS A 28 24.86 3.33 -13.21
N ASP A 29 25.60 4.27 -13.79
CA ASP A 29 25.89 5.56 -13.15
C ASP A 29 24.62 6.40 -12.98
N VAL A 30 23.69 6.33 -13.94
CA VAL A 30 22.38 6.99 -13.87
C VAL A 30 21.53 6.37 -12.76
N ARG A 31 21.50 5.04 -12.64
CA ARG A 31 20.80 4.38 -11.54
C ARG A 31 21.35 4.78 -10.18
N SER A 32 22.67 4.72 -10.01
CA SER A 32 23.31 5.08 -8.74
C SER A 32 23.05 6.53 -8.36
N SER A 33 23.03 7.45 -9.33
CA SER A 33 22.64 8.85 -9.09
C SER A 33 21.17 8.97 -8.67
N GLY A 34 20.26 8.25 -9.32
CA GLY A 34 18.85 8.22 -8.93
C GLY A 34 18.61 7.66 -7.52
N GLU A 35 19.33 6.61 -7.13
CA GLU A 35 19.29 6.05 -5.77
C GLU A 35 19.78 7.06 -4.71
N GLU A 36 20.81 7.84 -5.02
CA GLU A 36 21.33 8.90 -4.14
C GLU A 36 20.32 10.05 -3.99
N GLN A 37 19.69 10.45 -5.09
CA GLN A 37 18.62 11.46 -5.07
C GLN A 37 17.41 11.00 -4.25
N ILE A 38 16.98 9.74 -4.38
CA ILE A 38 15.90 9.18 -3.55
C ILE A 38 16.26 9.25 -2.06
N LYS A 39 17.50 8.93 -1.67
CA LYS A 39 17.93 9.04 -0.26
C LYS A 39 17.86 10.48 0.25
N ALA A 40 18.17 11.46 -0.59
CA ALA A 40 18.03 12.87 -0.24
C ALA A 40 16.56 13.31 -0.13
N LEU A 41 15.68 12.79 -0.99
CA LEU A 41 14.24 13.08 -0.95
C LEU A 41 13.52 12.38 0.19
N GLU A 42 14.02 11.24 0.66
CA GLU A 42 13.41 10.40 1.70
C GLU A 42 13.20 11.16 3.03
N VAL A 43 14.02 12.16 3.32
CA VAL A 43 13.90 12.99 4.53
C VAL A 43 12.95 14.18 4.38
N THR A 44 12.29 14.34 3.23
CA THR A 44 11.29 15.39 3.01
C THR A 44 9.91 14.99 3.55
N GLU A 45 9.14 15.95 4.04
CA GLU A 45 7.84 15.68 4.69
C GLU A 45 6.82 15.02 3.75
N GLU A 46 6.81 15.42 2.47
CA GLU A 46 5.82 14.96 1.49
C GLU A 46 6.29 13.75 0.68
N PHE A 47 7.46 13.18 0.96
CA PHE A 47 8.02 12.05 0.20
C PHE A 47 7.05 10.87 0.12
N GLY A 48 6.56 10.39 1.27
CA GLY A 48 5.58 9.30 1.31
C GLY A 48 4.25 9.65 0.64
N VAL A 49 3.83 10.92 0.73
CA VAL A 49 2.61 11.41 0.08
C VAL A 49 2.75 11.32 -1.44
N HIS A 50 3.85 11.81 -2.00
CA HIS A 50 4.09 11.75 -3.44
C HIS A 50 4.29 10.32 -3.95
N LEU A 51 4.93 9.44 -3.17
CA LEU A 51 5.00 8.01 -3.50
C LEU A 51 3.61 7.37 -3.58
N ALA A 52 2.70 7.71 -2.65
CA ALA A 52 1.31 7.26 -2.70
C ALA A 52 0.57 7.81 -3.91
N GLU A 53 0.70 9.10 -4.22
CA GLU A 53 0.10 9.71 -5.41
C GLU A 53 0.57 9.02 -6.70
N LEU A 54 1.89 8.78 -6.84
CA LEU A 54 2.47 8.12 -8.02
C LEU A 54 2.04 6.66 -8.14
N THR A 55 1.91 5.96 -7.01
CA THR A 55 1.40 4.57 -6.98
C THR A 55 -0.03 4.51 -7.53
N LEU A 56 -0.87 5.47 -7.14
CA LEU A 56 -2.30 5.52 -7.46
C LEU A 56 -2.60 6.21 -8.80
N ASP A 57 -1.62 6.81 -9.46
CA ASP A 57 -1.79 7.47 -10.76
C ASP A 57 -2.02 6.45 -11.89
N THR A 58 -3.29 6.15 -12.17
CA THR A 58 -3.68 5.19 -13.22
C THR A 58 -3.21 5.56 -14.62
N GLN A 59 -2.87 6.82 -14.88
CA GLN A 59 -2.38 7.30 -16.18
C GLN A 59 -0.85 7.33 -16.27
N GLY A 60 -0.16 7.10 -15.15
CA GLY A 60 1.30 7.12 -15.06
C GLY A 60 1.97 5.87 -15.64
N PRO A 61 3.27 5.93 -15.99
CA PRO A 61 4.02 4.79 -16.50
C PRO A 61 4.07 3.62 -15.51
N LEU A 62 3.72 2.41 -15.97
CA LEU A 62 3.64 1.21 -15.12
C LEU A 62 4.89 0.97 -14.25
N ALA A 63 6.08 1.10 -14.85
CA ALA A 63 7.34 0.87 -14.13
C ALA A 63 7.57 1.86 -12.99
N VAL A 64 7.18 3.13 -13.18
CA VAL A 64 7.27 4.17 -12.14
C VAL A 64 6.28 3.86 -11.03
N ARG A 65 5.04 3.48 -11.36
CA ARG A 65 4.01 3.12 -10.37
C ARG A 65 4.43 1.93 -9.52
N GLN A 66 4.99 0.89 -10.14
CA GLN A 66 5.49 -0.30 -9.43
C GLN A 66 6.68 0.02 -8.53
N LEU A 67 7.64 0.83 -9.00
CA LEU A 67 8.76 1.23 -8.17
C LEU A 67 8.31 2.13 -7.01
N ALA A 68 7.42 3.08 -7.28
CA ALA A 68 6.84 3.95 -6.26
C ALA A 68 6.09 3.14 -5.19
N SER A 69 5.34 2.11 -5.57
CA SER A 69 4.61 1.28 -4.60
C SER A 69 5.55 0.48 -3.69
N VAL A 70 6.67 0.00 -4.23
CA VAL A 70 7.71 -0.70 -3.45
C VAL A 70 8.39 0.27 -2.49
N LEU A 71 8.78 1.45 -2.95
CA LEU A 71 9.40 2.47 -2.10
C LEU A 71 8.44 2.99 -1.04
N LEU A 72 7.14 3.11 -1.34
CA LEU A 72 6.13 3.51 -0.37
C LEU A 72 6.02 2.50 0.78
N ARG A 73 6.01 1.20 0.45
CA ARG A 73 6.02 0.14 1.46
C ARG A 73 7.27 0.25 2.35
N GLN A 74 8.45 0.43 1.75
CA GLN A 74 9.70 0.61 2.51
C GLN A 74 9.68 1.88 3.37
N TYR A 75 9.10 2.96 2.87
CA TYR A 75 8.91 4.20 3.60
C TYR A 75 8.03 4.00 4.83
N VAL A 76 6.89 3.31 4.70
CA VAL A 76 6.02 3.00 5.85
C VAL A 76 6.76 2.15 6.89
N GLU A 77 7.45 1.09 6.47
CA GLU A 77 8.21 0.23 7.41
C GLU A 77 9.28 1.02 8.19
N ALA A 78 9.91 2.01 7.55
CA ALA A 78 11.02 2.77 8.12
C ALA A 78 10.62 4.06 8.82
N HIS A 79 9.55 4.75 8.41
CA HIS A 79 9.27 6.12 8.85
C HIS A 79 7.92 6.26 9.56
N TRP A 80 7.06 5.25 9.60
CA TRP A 80 5.69 5.42 10.09
C TRP A 80 5.58 5.57 11.61
N SER A 81 6.26 4.71 12.38
CA SER A 81 6.14 4.68 13.83
C SER A 81 7.51 4.82 14.51
N SER A 82 7.60 5.72 15.49
CA SER A 82 8.78 5.85 16.35
C SER A 82 9.03 4.63 17.25
N LEU A 83 8.02 3.77 17.39
CA LEU A 83 8.09 2.53 18.16
C LEU A 83 8.64 1.34 17.33
N SER A 84 8.82 1.52 16.02
CA SER A 84 9.38 0.47 15.15
C SER A 84 10.88 0.28 15.43
N GLU A 85 11.33 -0.97 15.54
CA GLU A 85 12.76 -1.29 15.65
C GLU A 85 13.57 -0.89 14.40
N LYS A 86 12.89 -0.76 13.26
CA LYS A 86 13.48 -0.39 11.96
C LYS A 86 13.37 1.11 11.68
N VAL A 87 12.95 1.91 12.66
CA VAL A 87 12.65 3.32 12.44
C VAL A 87 13.89 4.09 11.98
N ARG A 88 13.73 4.93 10.96
CA ARG A 88 14.70 5.88 10.46
C ARG A 88 14.10 7.29 10.55
N PRO A 89 14.80 8.27 11.15
CA PRO A 89 14.32 9.64 11.17
C PRO A 89 14.42 10.28 9.76
N PRO A 90 13.55 11.26 9.44
CA PRO A 90 12.44 11.74 10.26
C PRO A 90 11.26 10.75 10.26
N VAL A 91 10.55 10.67 11.38
CA VAL A 91 9.26 9.98 11.44
C VAL A 91 8.23 10.79 10.66
N ALA A 92 7.37 10.13 9.90
CA ALA A 92 6.33 10.75 9.10
C ALA A 92 5.44 11.66 9.98
N SER A 93 5.16 12.87 9.51
CA SER A 93 4.27 13.79 10.22
C SER A 93 2.83 13.26 10.18
N GLU A 94 2.03 13.58 11.20
CA GLU A 94 0.61 13.17 11.22
C GLU A 94 -0.18 13.72 10.02
N SER A 95 0.21 14.88 9.49
CA SER A 95 -0.34 15.43 8.26
C SER A 95 -0.06 14.51 7.06
N ALA A 96 1.19 14.08 6.88
CA ALA A 96 1.57 13.15 5.81
C ALA A 96 0.88 11.79 5.98
N LYS A 97 0.85 11.24 7.20
CA LYS A 97 0.16 9.98 7.50
C LYS A 97 -1.33 10.04 7.17
N ALA A 98 -2.02 11.10 7.60
CA ALA A 98 -3.45 11.27 7.34
C ALA A 98 -3.77 11.32 5.83
N LYS A 99 -2.92 12.01 5.03
CA LYS A 99 -3.04 12.01 3.57
C LYS A 99 -2.82 10.62 2.97
N ILE A 100 -1.78 9.91 3.40
CA ILE A 100 -1.49 8.56 2.90
C ILE A 100 -2.64 7.60 3.24
N ARG A 101 -3.14 7.65 4.48
CA ARG A 101 -4.30 6.86 4.95
C ARG A 101 -5.56 7.15 4.13
N SER A 102 -5.85 8.41 3.80
CA SER A 102 -7.02 8.73 2.99
C SER A 102 -6.89 8.31 1.52
N MET A 103 -5.68 8.31 0.96
CA MET A 103 -5.43 7.97 -0.45
C MET A 103 -5.40 6.46 -0.71
N LEU A 104 -4.67 5.70 0.10
CA LEU A 104 -4.33 4.32 -0.22
C LEU A 104 -5.51 3.37 -0.45
N PRO A 105 -6.65 3.47 0.25
CA PRO A 105 -7.77 2.56 0.02
C PRO A 105 -8.29 2.56 -1.41
N VAL A 106 -8.14 3.66 -2.16
CA VAL A 106 -8.49 3.73 -3.59
C VAL A 106 -7.66 2.72 -4.41
N GLY A 107 -6.46 2.38 -3.98
CA GLY A 107 -5.60 1.40 -4.66
C GLY A 107 -6.03 -0.06 -4.46
N LEU A 108 -6.98 -0.36 -3.57
CA LEU A 108 -7.50 -1.72 -3.39
C LEU A 108 -8.25 -2.22 -4.63
N LYS A 109 -8.81 -1.31 -5.44
CA LYS A 109 -9.49 -1.63 -6.72
C LYS A 109 -8.57 -1.55 -7.93
N GLU A 110 -7.26 -1.38 -7.75
CA GLU A 110 -6.31 -1.28 -8.86
C GLU A 110 -6.36 -2.56 -9.72
N THR A 111 -6.37 -2.39 -11.03
CA THR A 111 -6.38 -3.49 -12.02
C THR A 111 -5.08 -4.28 -12.05
N LEU A 112 -3.95 -3.59 -11.85
CA LEU A 112 -2.62 -4.18 -11.83
C LEU A 112 -2.38 -4.92 -10.51
N SER A 113 -2.42 -6.26 -10.56
CA SER A 113 -2.29 -7.13 -9.38
C SER A 113 -1.07 -6.83 -8.52
N LYS A 114 0.10 -6.55 -9.13
CA LYS A 114 1.33 -6.21 -8.39
C LYS A 114 1.20 -4.91 -7.59
N VAL A 115 0.60 -3.87 -8.18
CA VAL A 115 0.39 -2.59 -7.51
C VAL A 115 -0.68 -2.74 -6.42
N ARG A 116 -1.79 -3.41 -6.74
CA ARG A 116 -2.87 -3.72 -5.78
C ARG A 116 -2.35 -4.46 -4.55
N SER A 117 -1.55 -5.50 -4.75
CA SER A 117 -0.92 -6.26 -3.66
C SER A 117 0.03 -5.38 -2.85
N SER A 118 0.90 -4.59 -3.51
CA SER A 118 1.82 -3.66 -2.83
C SER A 118 1.05 -2.67 -1.94
N VAL A 119 -0.04 -2.08 -2.45
CA VAL A 119 -0.91 -1.18 -1.68
C VAL A 119 -1.53 -1.92 -0.48
N ALA A 120 -2.02 -3.14 -0.68
CA ALA A 120 -2.61 -3.92 0.40
C ALA A 120 -1.60 -4.21 1.53
N TYR A 121 -0.36 -4.58 1.20
CA TYR A 121 0.72 -4.72 2.18
C TYR A 121 0.99 -3.41 2.91
N THR A 122 1.11 -2.29 2.18
CA THR A 122 1.33 -0.98 2.79
C THR A 122 0.22 -0.63 3.77
N ILE A 123 -1.05 -0.87 3.41
CA ILE A 123 -2.19 -0.63 4.31
C ILE A 123 -2.11 -1.52 5.55
N ALA A 124 -1.81 -2.81 5.40
CA ALA A 124 -1.65 -3.72 6.54
C ALA A 124 -0.53 -3.28 7.49
N SER A 125 0.62 -2.84 6.95
CA SER A 125 1.73 -2.29 7.74
C SER A 125 1.35 -1.01 8.49
N ILE A 126 0.54 -0.13 7.89
CA ILE A 126 0.01 1.05 8.59
C ILE A 126 -0.98 0.63 9.68
N ALA A 127 -1.88 -0.30 9.37
CA ALA A 127 -2.92 -0.78 10.28
C ALA A 127 -2.34 -1.37 11.57
N HIS A 128 -1.19 -2.04 11.48
CA HIS A 128 -0.46 -2.55 12.65
C HIS A 128 -0.17 -1.47 13.71
N TRP A 129 0.06 -0.22 13.28
CA TRP A 129 0.37 0.90 14.18
C TRP A 129 -0.84 1.78 14.49
N ASP A 130 -1.71 1.98 13.50
CA ASP A 130 -2.73 3.04 13.57
C ASP A 130 -4.14 2.51 13.84
N TRP A 131 -4.41 1.21 13.70
CA TRP A 131 -5.74 0.65 13.93
C TRP A 131 -5.83 -0.07 15.30
N PRO A 132 -6.93 0.10 16.07
CA PRO A 132 -8.16 0.80 15.72
C PRO A 132 -8.20 2.30 16.10
N GLU A 133 -7.30 2.80 16.94
CA GLU A 133 -7.47 4.11 17.59
C GLU A 133 -7.27 5.30 16.64
N THR A 134 -6.28 5.23 15.77
CA THR A 134 -5.86 6.35 14.90
C THR A 134 -6.53 6.29 13.53
N TRP A 135 -6.87 5.09 13.04
CA TRP A 135 -7.51 4.87 11.75
C TRP A 135 -8.75 3.96 11.85
N PRO A 136 -9.77 4.35 12.62
CA PRO A 136 -10.96 3.52 12.86
C PRO A 136 -11.76 3.22 11.59
N GLU A 137 -11.68 4.07 10.56
CA GLU A 137 -12.40 3.91 9.30
C GLU A 137 -11.87 2.77 8.42
N LEU A 138 -10.67 2.25 8.69
CA LEU A 138 -10.05 1.21 7.88
C LEU A 138 -10.96 -0.03 7.75
N PHE A 139 -11.50 -0.52 8.86
CA PHE A 139 -12.30 -1.74 8.84
C PHE A 139 -13.62 -1.55 8.06
N PRO A 140 -14.42 -0.49 8.28
CA PRO A 140 -15.54 -0.15 7.40
C PRO A 140 -15.19 -0.11 5.91
N ILE A 141 -14.06 0.49 5.53
CA ILE A 141 -13.61 0.57 4.12
C ILE A 141 -13.33 -0.83 3.55
N LEU A 142 -12.68 -1.71 4.33
CA LEU A 142 -12.43 -3.08 3.90
C LEU A 142 -13.74 -3.86 3.73
N MET A 143 -14.72 -3.67 4.60
CA MET A 143 -16.02 -4.35 4.48
C MET A 143 -16.81 -3.89 3.26
N GLU A 144 -16.79 -2.58 2.96
CA GLU A 144 -17.37 -2.03 1.74
C GLU A 144 -16.70 -2.66 0.50
N ALA A 145 -15.36 -2.73 0.48
CA ALA A 145 -14.63 -3.35 -0.62
C ALA A 145 -14.96 -4.84 -0.80
N LEU A 146 -15.09 -5.61 0.29
CA LEU A 146 -15.43 -7.04 0.26
C LEU A 146 -16.87 -7.31 -0.22
N THR A 147 -17.79 -6.39 0.04
CA THR A 147 -19.21 -6.53 -0.31
C THR A 147 -19.58 -5.78 -1.59
N SER A 148 -18.64 -5.05 -2.20
CA SER A 148 -18.85 -4.25 -3.40
C SER A 148 -19.24 -5.06 -4.65
N GLY A 149 -18.91 -6.35 -4.69
CA GLY A 149 -19.01 -7.19 -5.89
C GLY A 149 -17.93 -6.93 -6.94
N GLU A 150 -17.03 -5.96 -6.71
CA GLU A 150 -15.91 -5.65 -7.61
C GLU A 150 -14.72 -6.59 -7.34
N PRO A 151 -14.35 -7.49 -8.27
CA PRO A 151 -13.35 -8.53 -8.00
C PRO A 151 -12.00 -7.99 -7.53
N ASN A 152 -11.55 -6.86 -8.10
CA ASN A 152 -10.30 -6.22 -7.70
C ASN A 152 -10.38 -5.69 -6.27
N ALA A 153 -11.44 -4.97 -5.92
CA ALA A 153 -11.63 -4.41 -4.58
C ALA A 153 -11.67 -5.52 -3.52
N VAL A 154 -12.41 -6.60 -3.81
CA VAL A 154 -12.50 -7.77 -2.94
C VAL A 154 -11.13 -8.41 -2.75
N HIS A 155 -10.41 -8.68 -3.84
CA HIS A 155 -9.06 -9.26 -3.76
C HIS A 155 -8.11 -8.36 -2.98
N GLY A 156 -8.15 -7.05 -3.19
CA GLY A 156 -7.35 -6.07 -2.45
C GLY A 156 -7.65 -6.12 -0.95
N ALA A 157 -8.93 -6.05 -0.57
CA ALA A 157 -9.35 -6.06 0.82
C ALA A 157 -9.06 -7.39 1.53
N MET A 158 -9.31 -8.53 0.87
CA MET A 158 -8.92 -9.85 1.38
C MET A 158 -7.42 -9.95 1.61
N ARG A 159 -6.61 -9.34 0.73
CA ARG A 159 -5.17 -9.29 0.91
C ARG A 159 -4.80 -8.48 2.15
N VAL A 160 -5.37 -7.28 2.34
CA VAL A 160 -5.13 -6.48 3.56
C VAL A 160 -5.45 -7.29 4.82
N LEU A 161 -6.61 -7.94 4.88
CA LEU A 161 -7.00 -8.74 6.04
C LEU A 161 -6.06 -9.91 6.29
N THR A 162 -5.63 -10.60 5.22
CA THR A 162 -4.71 -11.72 5.31
C THR A 162 -3.35 -11.28 5.88
N GLU A 163 -2.80 -10.17 5.39
CA GLU A 163 -1.52 -9.65 5.87
C GLU A 163 -1.65 -9.08 7.29
N PHE A 164 -2.71 -8.32 7.57
CA PHE A 164 -2.95 -7.73 8.90
C PHE A 164 -3.05 -8.81 9.97
N THR A 165 -3.80 -9.89 9.72
CA THR A 165 -3.98 -10.98 10.69
C THR A 165 -2.74 -11.83 10.94
N GLN A 166 -1.75 -11.83 10.03
CA GLN A 166 -0.47 -12.52 10.26
C GLN A 166 0.36 -11.85 11.36
N ASP A 167 0.23 -10.53 11.51
CA ASP A 167 0.99 -9.73 12.48
C ASP A 167 0.21 -9.47 13.78
N VAL A 168 -1.01 -9.99 13.90
CA VAL A 168 -1.82 -9.91 15.13
C VAL A 168 -1.36 -10.98 16.11
N THR A 169 -0.85 -10.54 17.26
CA THR A 169 -0.43 -11.44 18.34
C THR A 169 -1.64 -12.06 19.07
N ASP A 170 -1.44 -13.19 19.76
CA ASP A 170 -2.51 -13.86 20.53
C ASP A 170 -3.20 -12.93 21.55
N THR A 171 -2.45 -11.97 22.11
CA THR A 171 -2.97 -10.98 23.07
C THR A 171 -3.84 -9.92 22.40
N GLN A 172 -3.53 -9.56 21.14
CA GLN A 172 -4.33 -8.64 20.33
C GLN A 172 -5.53 -9.36 19.71
N MET A 173 -5.40 -10.64 19.35
CA MET A 173 -6.43 -11.42 18.69
C MET A 173 -7.75 -11.46 19.46
N GLY A 174 -7.70 -11.44 20.80
CA GLY A 174 -8.91 -11.35 21.64
C GLY A 174 -9.76 -10.09 21.40
N HIS A 175 -9.15 -9.00 20.93
CA HIS A 175 -9.84 -7.75 20.59
C HIS A 175 -10.17 -7.68 19.09
N VAL A 176 -9.29 -8.23 18.24
CA VAL A 176 -9.45 -8.19 16.78
C VAL A 176 -10.50 -9.19 16.29
N ALA A 177 -10.45 -10.43 16.75
CA ALA A 177 -11.29 -11.52 16.25
C ALA A 177 -12.80 -11.25 16.39
N PRO A 178 -13.32 -10.69 17.50
CA PRO A 178 -14.75 -10.36 17.61
C PRO A 178 -15.23 -9.33 16.59
N LEU A 179 -14.34 -8.49 16.05
CA LEU A 179 -14.67 -7.49 15.04
C LEU A 179 -14.61 -8.07 13.63
N ILE A 180 -13.59 -8.88 13.35
CA ILE A 180 -13.33 -9.41 11.99
C ILE A 180 -14.20 -10.66 11.69
N LEU A 181 -14.29 -11.60 12.63
CA LEU A 181 -14.92 -12.91 12.38
C LEU A 181 -16.40 -12.84 11.97
N PRO A 182 -17.26 -11.96 12.55
CA PRO A 182 -18.65 -11.86 12.12
C PRO A 182 -18.78 -11.47 10.65
N GLU A 183 -17.92 -10.57 10.17
CA GLU A 183 -17.96 -10.12 8.78
C GLU A 183 -17.36 -11.17 7.84
N MET A 184 -16.26 -11.83 8.23
CA MET A 184 -15.74 -12.97 7.47
C MET A 184 -16.79 -14.09 7.33
N TYR A 185 -17.56 -14.36 8.39
CA TYR A 185 -18.64 -15.33 8.36
C TYR A 185 -19.76 -14.93 7.39
N LYS A 186 -20.15 -13.65 7.34
CA LYS A 186 -21.13 -13.15 6.35
C LYS A 186 -20.62 -13.34 4.92
N ILE A 187 -19.35 -13.03 4.66
CA ILE A 187 -18.75 -13.21 3.32
C ILE A 187 -18.74 -14.69 2.94
N PHE A 188 -18.30 -15.57 3.85
CA PHE A 188 -18.23 -17.00 3.62
C PHE A 188 -19.62 -17.62 3.35
N THR A 189 -20.63 -17.22 4.12
CA THR A 189 -22.00 -17.73 3.96
C THR A 189 -22.73 -17.15 2.74
N ALA A 190 -22.32 -15.98 2.25
CA ALA A 190 -22.79 -15.39 0.99
C ALA A 190 -22.20 -16.06 -0.27
N GLY A 191 -21.48 -17.18 -0.12
CA GLY A 191 -20.64 -17.83 -1.13
C GLY A 191 -21.30 -18.24 -2.46
N GLN A 192 -21.39 -17.29 -3.39
CA GLN A 192 -21.54 -17.55 -4.84
C GLN A 192 -20.73 -16.62 -5.77
N VAL A 193 -19.82 -15.76 -5.28
CA VAL A 193 -19.20 -14.71 -6.14
C VAL A 193 -17.68 -14.82 -6.31
N PHE A 194 -16.96 -15.56 -5.47
CA PHE A 194 -15.49 -15.61 -5.51
C PHE A 194 -14.97 -17.01 -5.83
N GLU A 195 -15.13 -17.44 -7.07
CA GLU A 195 -14.42 -18.62 -7.59
C GLU A 195 -12.91 -18.32 -7.70
N HIS A 196 -12.11 -19.23 -7.15
CA HIS A 196 -10.65 -19.23 -7.22
C HIS A 196 -10.17 -19.25 -8.68
N GLU A 197 -9.28 -18.33 -9.06
CA GLU A 197 -8.45 -18.51 -10.23
C GLU A 197 -7.57 -19.76 -9.97
N PRO A 198 -7.68 -20.82 -10.79
CA PRO A 198 -6.99 -22.08 -10.50
C PRO A 198 -5.48 -21.89 -10.61
N GLU A 199 -4.77 -22.33 -9.58
CA GLU A 199 -3.30 -22.44 -9.53
C GLU A 199 -2.78 -23.19 -10.78
N PRO A 200 -1.72 -22.73 -11.45
CA PRO A 200 -1.18 -23.35 -12.68
C PRO A 200 -0.84 -24.83 -12.56
N SER A 201 -0.65 -25.34 -11.35
CA SER A 201 -0.38 -26.75 -11.04
C SER A 201 -1.54 -27.69 -11.36
N THR A 202 -2.78 -27.20 -11.43
CA THR A 202 -3.94 -28.03 -11.80
C THR A 202 -4.00 -28.39 -13.28
N TYR A 203 -3.46 -27.54 -14.18
CA TYR A 203 -3.44 -27.84 -15.61
C TYR A 203 -2.52 -29.02 -15.98
N LEU A 204 -1.51 -29.32 -15.16
CA LEU A 204 -0.61 -30.46 -15.39
C LEU A 204 -1.23 -31.80 -14.98
N MET A 205 -2.28 -31.81 -14.15
CA MET A 205 -2.98 -33.06 -13.80
C MET A 205 -3.96 -33.53 -14.88
N TYR A 206 -4.39 -32.65 -15.79
CA TYR A 206 -5.36 -32.98 -16.86
C TYR A 206 -4.72 -33.27 -18.23
N ALA A 207 -3.38 -33.30 -18.33
CA ALA A 207 -2.65 -33.52 -19.58
C ALA A 207 -2.08 -34.94 -19.73
N GLN A 208 -2.50 -35.91 -18.89
CA GLN A 208 -2.04 -37.31 -18.94
C GLN A 208 -3.15 -38.35 -19.19
N GLU A 209 -4.28 -37.96 -19.78
CA GLU A 209 -5.26 -38.92 -20.34
C GLU A 209 -5.38 -38.81 -21.86
#